data_AF-A0A4U5N4R5-F1
#
_entry.id   AF-A0A4U5N4R5-F1
#
_cell.length_a   1.000
_cell.length_b   1.000
_cell.length_c   1.000
_cell.angle_alpha   90.00
_cell.angle_beta   90.00
_cell.angle_gamma   90.00
#
_symmetry.space_group_name_H-M   'P 1'
#
loop_
_entity.id
_entity.type
_entity.pdbx_description
1 polymer ?
#
loop_
_entity_poly.entity_id
_entity_poly.type
_entity_poly.pdbx_seq_one_letter_code
_entity_poly.pdbx_strand_id
1 'polypeptide(L)' 'MCLILSAMAWNDNKAELARFIAEACATPMVVPDEVMVHLLTTHGVSSDSPHVERLLALKVQHTVTQILKKQKKVETMTDA' A
#
# COMPACT_ATOMS: atom_id res chain seq x y z
N MET A 1 -26.37 -4.13 21.73
CA MET A 1 -24.95 -4.48 22.02
C MET A 1 -24.07 -4.66 20.77
N CYS A 2 -24.64 -4.90 19.57
CA CYS A 2 -23.85 -5.13 18.34
C CYS A 2 -23.26 -3.85 17.71
N LEU A 3 -23.97 -2.71 17.79
CA LEU A 3 -23.56 -1.46 17.12
C LEU A 3 -22.33 -0.78 17.74
N ILE A 4 -22.12 -0.94 19.05
CA ILE A 4 -20.97 -0.35 19.76
C ILE A 4 -19.68 -1.09 19.39
N LEU A 5 -19.73 -2.42 19.26
CA LEU A 5 -18.58 -3.23 18.85
C LEU A 5 -18.18 -2.93 17.39
N SER A 6 -19.15 -2.72 16.50
CA SER A 6 -18.87 -2.29 15.12
C SER A 6 -18.29 -0.88 15.02
N ALA A 7 -18.74 0.05 15.88
CA ALA A 7 -18.20 1.40 15.94
C ALA A 7 -16.77 1.45 16.49
N MET A 8 -16.47 0.63 17.51
CA MET A 8 -15.10 0.50 18.05
C MET A 8 -14.17 -0.14 17.01
N ALA A 9 -14.58 -1.23 16.36
CA ALA A 9 -13.80 -1.86 15.28
C ALA A 9 -13.55 -0.90 14.10
N TRP A 10 -14.51 -0.04 13.76
CA TRP A 10 -14.33 1.00 12.75
C TRP A 10 -13.33 2.09 13.20
N ASN A 11 -13.37 2.47 14.47
CA ASN A 11 -12.49 3.50 15.02
C ASN A 11 -11.04 3.00 15.16
N ASP A 12 -10.87 1.74 15.59
CA ASP A 12 -9.57 1.07 15.68
C ASP A 12 -8.95 0.90 14.28
N ASN A 13 -9.73 0.49 13.28
CA ASN A 13 -9.28 0.43 11.89
C ASN A 13 -8.84 1.81 11.35
N LYS A 14 -9.49 2.89 11.79
CA LYS A 14 -9.16 4.26 11.37
C LYS A 14 -7.84 4.74 12.00
N ALA A 15 -7.63 4.41 13.27
CA ALA A 15 -6.39 4.71 13.99
C ALA A 15 -5.21 3.89 13.43
N GLU A 16 -5.44 2.61 13.13
CA GLU A 16 -4.43 1.74 12.53
C GLU A 16 -4.06 2.18 11.11
N LEU A 17 -5.05 2.56 10.29
CA LEU A 17 -4.80 3.14 8.97
C LEU A 17 -4.03 4.46 9.07
N ALA A 18 -4.40 5.35 9.99
CA ALA A 18 -3.68 6.61 10.19
C ALA A 18 -2.23 6.39 10.63
N ARG A 19 -1.99 5.43 11.54
CA ARG A 19 -0.64 5.05 11.97
C ARG A 19 0.17 4.46 10.81
N PHE A 20 -0.44 3.58 10.02
CA PHE A 20 0.19 3.01 8.84
C PHE A 20 0.56 4.08 7.81
N ILE A 21 -0.31 5.06 7.57
CA ILE A 21 -0.03 6.21 6.70
C ILE A 21 1.13 7.04 7.26
N ALA A 22 1.16 7.29 8.57
CA ALA A 22 2.24 8.04 9.21
C ALA A 22 3.60 7.33 9.09
N GLU A 23 3.63 6.02 9.35
CA GLU A 23 4.84 5.20 9.21
C GLU A 23 5.29 5.10 7.75
N ALA A 24 4.35 4.92 6.82
CA ALA A 24 4.59 4.95 5.38
C ALA A 24 5.26 6.26 4.93
N CYS A 25 4.83 7.39 5.50
CA CYS A 25 5.41 8.69 5.17
C CYS A 25 6.79 8.92 5.78
N ALA A 26 7.12 8.25 6.88
CA ALA A 26 8.42 8.33 7.53
C ALA A 26 9.45 7.34 6.95
N THR A 27 9.01 6.36 6.15
CA THR A 27 9.87 5.30 5.62
C THR A 27 10.44 5.70 4.25
N PRO A 28 11.75 5.48 4.00
CA PRO A 28 12.31 5.64 2.66
C PRO A 28 11.60 4.73 1.66
N MET A 29 11.08 5.32 0.59
CA MET A 29 10.32 4.59 -0.42
C MET A 29 11.25 3.87 -1.39
N VAL A 30 10.92 2.62 -1.74
CA VAL A 30 11.65 1.86 -2.77
C VAL A 30 11.40 2.46 -4.16
N VAL A 31 10.18 2.96 -4.40
CA VAL A 31 9.85 3.73 -5.60
C VAL A 31 10.00 5.21 -5.25
N PRO A 32 10.90 5.97 -5.91
CA PRO A 32 11.05 7.40 -5.66
C PRO A 32 9.78 8.19 -5.92
N ASP A 33 9.57 9.26 -5.17
CA ASP A 33 8.36 10.10 -5.27
C ASP A 33 8.23 10.70 -6.68
N GLU A 34 9.33 11.12 -7.31
CA GLU A 34 9.33 11.71 -8.66
C GLU A 34 8.85 10.72 -9.73
N VAL A 35 9.19 9.43 -9.56
CA VAL A 35 8.75 8.37 -10.47
C VAL A 35 7.24 8.17 -10.33
N MET A 36 6.71 8.23 -9.11
CA MET A 36 5.27 8.15 -8.88
C MET A 36 4.52 9.32 -9.50
N VAL A 37 5.00 10.55 -9.29
CA VAL A 37 4.41 11.76 -9.89
C VAL A 37 4.37 11.65 -11.41
N HIS A 38 5.48 11.21 -12.03
CA HIS A 38 5.55 11.03 -13.48
C HIS A 38 4.55 9.97 -13.99
N LEU A 39 4.47 8.82 -13.33
CA LEU A 39 3.54 7.74 -13.70
C LEU A 39 2.09 8.18 -13.56
N LEU A 40 1.73 8.83 -12.46
CA LEU A 40 0.38 9.34 -12.22
C LEU A 40 0.00 10.36 -13.30
N THR A 41 0.88 11.33 -13.56
CA THR A 41 0.68 12.36 -14.58
C THR A 41 0.50 11.74 -15.97
N THR A 42 1.31 10.74 -16.33
CA THR A 42 1.22 10.02 -17.61
C THR A 42 -0.13 9.32 -17.79
N HIS A 43 -0.73 8.86 -16.70
CA HIS A 43 -2.05 8.22 -16.70
C HIS A 43 -3.21 9.20 -16.48
N GLY A 44 -2.96 10.51 -16.52
CA GLY A 44 -3.98 11.54 -16.33
C GLY A 44 -4.53 11.61 -14.89
N VAL A 45 -3.80 11.06 -13.93
CA VAL A 45 -4.12 11.14 -12.51
C VAL A 45 -3.22 12.19 -11.87
N SER A 46 -3.82 13.18 -11.22
CA SER A 46 -3.10 14.12 -10.38
C SER A 46 -3.47 13.88 -8.92
N SER A 47 -2.50 14.04 -8.03
CA SER A 47 -2.75 14.07 -6.60
C SER A 47 -2.13 15.33 -6.04
N ASP A 48 -2.90 16.08 -5.26
CA ASP A 48 -2.39 17.24 -4.53
C ASP A 48 -1.75 16.84 -3.19
N SER A 49 -1.69 15.54 -2.89
CA SER A 49 -1.23 15.01 -1.61
C SER A 49 -0.11 13.98 -1.79
N PRO A 50 1.14 14.28 -1.39
CA PRO A 50 2.25 13.34 -1.50
C PRO A 50 2.01 12.06 -0.66
N HIS A 51 1.12 12.11 0.33
CA HIS A 51 0.73 10.94 1.12
C HIS A 51 -0.04 9.91 0.28
N VAL A 52 -0.89 10.37 -0.63
CA VAL A 52 -1.67 9.50 -1.53
C VAL A 52 -0.72 8.81 -2.51
N GLU A 53 0.26 9.54 -3.03
CA GLU A 53 1.27 9.03 -3.95
C GLU A 53 2.13 7.93 -3.31
N ARG A 54 2.59 8.18 -2.07
CA ARG A 54 3.35 7.18 -1.29
C ARG A 54 2.53 5.95 -0.93
N LEU A 55 1.25 6.11 -0.59
CA LEU A 55 0.35 4.97 -0.36
C LEU A 55 0.18 4.11 -1.61
N LEU A 56 0.04 4.75 -2.79
CA LEU A 56 -0.01 4.04 -4.06
C LEU A 56 1.28 3.27 -4.32
N ALA A 57 2.44 3.90 -4.11
CA ALA A 57 3.74 3.26 -4.27
C ALA A 57 3.89 2.04 -3.34
N LEU A 58 3.49 2.13 -2.08
CA LEU A 58 3.48 0.99 -1.16
C LEU A 58 2.54 -0.12 -1.62
N LYS A 59 1.37 0.23 -2.17
CA LYS A 59 0.43 -0.75 -2.70
C LYS A 59 1.01 -1.47 -3.93
N VAL A 60 1.69 -0.75 -4.81
CA VAL A 60 2.40 -1.33 -5.97
C VAL A 60 3.48 -2.29 -5.48
N GLN A 61 4.33 -1.86 -4.55
CA GLN A 61 5.40 -2.68 -3.97
C GLN A 61 4.85 -3.96 -3.31
N HIS A 62 3.77 -3.83 -2.53
CA HIS A 62 3.08 -4.98 -1.93
C HIS A 62 2.58 -5.94 -3.01
N THR A 63 1.94 -5.41 -4.06
CA THR A 63 1.38 -6.22 -5.15
C THR A 63 2.47 -6.99 -5.89
N VAL A 64 3.57 -6.32 -6.26
CA VAL A 64 4.74 -6.97 -6.88
C VAL A 64 5.32 -8.03 -5.96
N THR A 65 5.46 -7.75 -4.66
CA THR A 65 5.95 -8.71 -3.67
C THR A 65 5.05 -9.96 -3.59
N GLN A 66 3.73 -9.79 -3.64
CA GLN A 66 2.80 -10.93 -3.65
C GLN A 66 2.91 -11.76 -4.93
N ILE A 67 3.10 -11.11 -6.09
CA ILE A 67 3.34 -11.81 -7.36
C ILE A 67 4.63 -12.64 -7.28
N LEU A 68 5.73 -12.05 -6.82
CA LEU A 68 7.01 -12.75 -6.65
C LEU A 68 6.90 -13.92 -5.65
N LYS A 69 6.20 -13.73 -4.52
CA LYS A 69 5.94 -14.81 -3.56
C LYS A 69 5.13 -15.94 -4.17
N LYS A 70 4.15 -15.63 -5.02
CA LYS A 70 3.35 -16.65 -5.74
C LYS A 70 4.21 -17.40 -6.75
N GLN A 71 5.01 -16.71 -7.55
CA GLN A 71 5.91 -17.35 -8.53
C GLN A 71 6.94 -18.26 -7.84
N LYS A 72 7.59 -17.80 -6.78
CA LYS A 72 8.52 -18.62 -6.00
C LYS A 72 7.87 -19.87 -5.41
N LYS A 73 6.61 -19.79 -4.98
CA LYS A 73 5.83 -20.96 -4.53
C LYS A 73 5.52 -21.93 -5.67
N VAL A 74 5.23 -21.42 -6.87
CA VAL A 74 4.97 -22.25 -8.06
C VAL A 74 6.24 -23.02 -8.45
N GLU A 75 7.39 -22.37 -8.52
CA GLU A 75 8.67 -23.04 -8.82
C GLU A 75 8.97 -24.16 -7.82
N THR A 76 8.81 -23.92 -6.51
CA THR A 76 9.02 -24.95 -5.48
C THR A 76 8.05 -26.13 -5.52
N MET A 77 6.89 -25.99 -6.19
CA MET A 77 5.91 -27.08 -6.36
C MET A 77 6.05 -27.83 -7.68
N THR A 78 6.86 -27.32 -8.62
CA THR A 78 7.08 -27.97 -9.93
C THR A 78 8.29 -28.89 -9.94
N ASP A 79 9.15 -28.79 -8.91
CA ASP A 79 10.35 -29.61 -8.70
C ASP A 79 10.14 -30.83 -7.75
N ALA A 80 8.88 -31.19 -7.44
CA ALA A 80 8.50 -32.34 -6.62
C ALA A 80 7.60 -33.31 -7.39
#